data_AF-A0AA88L8A9-F1
#
_entry.id   AF-A0AA88L8A9-F1
#
_cell.length_a   1.000
_cell.length_b   1.000
_cell.length_c   1.000
_cell.angle_alpha   90.00
_cell.angle_beta   90.00
_cell.angle_gamma   90.00
#
_symmetry.space_group_name_H-M   'P 1'
#
loop_
_entity.id
_entity.type
_entity.pdbx_description
1 polymer ?
#
loop_
_entity_poly.entity_id
_entity_poly.type
_entity_poly.pdbx_seq_one_letter_code
_entity_poly.pdbx_strand_id
1 'polypeptide(L)'
;MPLENSEISFSVTLALRNSLGADLYISEKLDLLQEIIILNVKCDENYMKKYELAHKSRAALRLWLLDSKVLLKNGFTVNASDILKDEVPLELIAKLTESRIMSFYSYIDRLSGNAEKLAAFSRTMADGFFEDFYEKKWVLGQILCEMLLILEVFDDVVASNCKLILDTICRKWWTKITSGEVGLNPCLVMLQHPVIVKKSLKRLFRRIIKYLLTLTPDIKIVNAFVEQSSWSFFYVQPLVAETLISLMIPFESEEILCVLNEILEAQEINWRNVLVSFSAFLLRFSNSSSLLKEQISKWLVDSLQESKEDWLLTSFLVARQAGGEGQHLFPSYQRWFSETFGDLSTSPASSGRKFVFLVDTLLSLIQHESLPTLKIHVSNPPAVPPGMEYKLSEFLKRHKERINFLDEAFDTTPFSKQSKVDVDIKLAVESYEKTEKIPNTLIEASIFRINYYQGSFLPALLSPRIVPDNGDARERLIDALKSISKISPSQYSAYKDACKKYASEFARGLFEEEDEEDLFM
;
A
#
# COMPACT_ATOMS: atom_id res chain seq x y z
N MET A 1 35.56 -12.73 33.10
CA MET A 1 34.65 -13.12 34.19
C MET A 1 33.34 -13.66 33.62
N PRO A 2 33.29 -14.90 33.10
CA PRO A 2 32.13 -15.42 32.34
C PRO A 2 31.17 -16.33 33.12
N LEU A 3 31.50 -16.71 34.37
CA LEU A 3 30.79 -17.76 35.12
C LEU A 3 29.85 -17.24 36.22
N GLU A 4 30.10 -16.05 36.78
CA GLU A 4 29.33 -15.54 37.93
C GLU A 4 27.89 -15.12 37.56
N ASN A 5 27.61 -14.74 36.31
CA ASN A 5 26.27 -14.28 35.92
C ASN A 5 25.31 -15.42 35.49
N SER A 6 25.82 -16.58 35.07
CA SER A 6 24.99 -17.80 34.88
C SER A 6 24.63 -18.46 36.21
N GLU A 7 25.50 -18.36 37.21
CA GLU A 7 25.24 -18.86 38.56
C GLU A 7 24.12 -18.09 39.27
N ILE A 8 23.92 -16.80 38.98
CA ILE A 8 22.85 -16.01 39.59
C ILE A 8 21.45 -16.44 39.11
N SER A 9 21.29 -16.81 37.84
CA SER A 9 20.02 -17.36 37.32
C SER A 9 19.70 -18.70 38.00
N PHE A 10 20.70 -19.57 38.12
CA PHE A 10 20.55 -20.88 38.76
C PHE A 10 20.30 -20.78 40.27
N SER A 11 20.99 -19.86 40.95
CA SER A 11 20.87 -19.63 42.39
C SER A 11 19.50 -19.07 42.79
N VAL A 12 18.89 -18.21 41.96
CA VAL A 12 17.52 -17.71 42.21
C VAL A 12 16.48 -18.81 41.99
N THR A 13 16.59 -19.60 40.93
CA THR A 13 15.69 -20.75 40.68
C THR A 13 15.80 -21.80 41.80
N LEU A 14 17.02 -22.08 42.28
CA LEU A 14 17.28 -23.02 43.38
C LEU A 14 16.79 -22.48 44.74
N ALA A 15 16.99 -21.19 45.02
CA ALA A 15 16.47 -20.53 46.22
C ALA A 15 14.93 -20.51 46.24
N LEU A 16 14.29 -20.28 45.09
CA LEU A 16 12.84 -20.37 44.94
C LEU A 16 12.36 -21.81 45.16
N ARG A 17 13.00 -22.81 44.54
CA ARG A 17 12.69 -24.24 44.73
C ARG A 17 12.76 -24.66 46.21
N ASN A 18 13.75 -24.14 46.93
CA ASN A 18 13.92 -24.40 48.37
C ASN A 18 12.91 -23.65 49.24
N SER A 19 12.45 -22.46 48.82
CA SER A 19 11.49 -21.64 49.59
C SER A 19 10.02 -22.01 49.37
N LEU A 20 9.67 -22.57 48.21
CA LEU A 20 8.28 -22.78 47.78
C LEU A 20 7.74 -24.18 48.13
N GLY A 21 8.61 -25.09 48.60
CA GLY A 21 8.25 -26.49 48.82
C GLY A 21 7.99 -27.24 47.51
N ALA A 22 7.92 -28.58 47.59
CA ALA A 22 7.76 -29.48 46.44
C ALA A 22 6.36 -29.43 45.80
N ASP A 23 5.87 -28.24 45.45
CA ASP A 23 4.70 -28.12 44.58
C ASP A 23 5.13 -28.46 43.15
N LEU A 24 4.74 -29.65 42.71
CA LEU A 24 5.13 -30.24 41.43
C LEU A 24 4.81 -29.30 40.25
N TYR A 25 3.69 -28.58 40.34
CA TYR A 25 3.26 -27.61 39.32
C TYR A 25 4.21 -26.40 39.22
N ILE A 26 4.69 -25.92 40.37
CA ILE A 26 5.63 -24.80 40.47
C ILE A 26 7.00 -25.24 39.95
N SER A 27 7.43 -26.46 40.29
CA SER A 27 8.70 -27.03 39.79
C SER A 27 8.67 -27.19 38.27
N GLU A 28 7.62 -27.76 37.70
CA GLU A 28 7.49 -27.93 36.23
C GLU A 28 7.53 -26.59 35.49
N LYS A 29 6.89 -25.54 36.04
CA LYS A 29 6.92 -24.20 35.45
C LYS A 29 8.29 -23.52 35.57
N LEU A 30 9.01 -23.75 36.67
CA LEU A 30 10.39 -23.26 36.84
C LEU A 30 11.36 -23.96 35.89
N ASP A 31 11.23 -25.29 35.74
CA ASP A 31 12.05 -26.07 34.82
C ASP A 31 11.79 -25.63 33.36
N LEU A 32 10.53 -25.39 32.98
CA LEU A 32 10.16 -24.86 31.66
C LEU A 32 10.67 -23.42 31.42
N LEU A 33 10.59 -22.54 32.44
CA LEU A 33 11.13 -21.18 32.35
C LEU A 33 12.66 -21.20 32.21
N GLN A 34 13.32 -22.10 32.93
CA GLN A 34 14.76 -22.33 32.81
C GLN A 34 15.13 -22.89 31.42
N GLU A 35 14.33 -23.77 30.85
CA GLU A 35 14.52 -24.30 29.49
C GLU A 35 14.33 -23.21 28.42
N ILE A 36 13.30 -22.37 28.54
CA ILE A 36 13.07 -21.20 27.67
C ILE A 36 14.24 -20.23 27.71
N ILE A 37 14.77 -19.97 28.92
CA ILE A 37 15.96 -19.16 29.13
C ILE A 37 17.17 -19.80 28.43
N ILE A 38 17.40 -21.11 28.62
CA ILE A 38 18.53 -21.85 28.03
C ILE A 38 18.44 -21.91 26.50
N LEU A 39 17.25 -22.14 25.93
CA LEU A 39 17.02 -22.20 24.48
C LEU A 39 17.27 -20.84 23.82
N ASN A 40 16.92 -19.73 24.49
CA ASN A 40 17.29 -18.40 24.01
C ASN A 40 18.80 -18.13 24.10
N VAL A 41 19.53 -18.78 25.02
CA VAL A 41 20.99 -18.61 25.23
C VAL A 41 21.84 -19.37 24.20
N LYS A 42 21.32 -20.48 23.67
CA LYS A 42 22.10 -21.37 22.80
C LYS A 42 22.20 -20.93 21.33
N CYS A 43 21.52 -19.85 20.92
CA CYS A 43 21.46 -19.46 19.50
C CYS A 43 22.51 -18.43 19.03
N ASP A 44 23.42 -17.90 19.86
CA ASP A 44 24.31 -16.81 19.38
C ASP A 44 25.65 -16.68 20.14
N GLU A 45 26.76 -16.55 19.40
CA GLU A 45 28.13 -16.52 19.95
C GLU A 45 28.53 -15.15 20.53
N ASN A 46 27.74 -14.10 20.29
CA ASN A 46 28.11 -12.72 20.62
C ASN A 46 27.88 -12.34 22.11
N TYR A 47 28.92 -11.87 22.79
CA TYR A 47 28.97 -11.61 24.23
C TYR A 47 28.03 -10.49 24.71
N MET A 48 27.82 -9.44 23.90
CA MET A 48 26.91 -8.34 24.25
C MET A 48 25.43 -8.78 24.30
N LYS A 49 25.05 -9.69 23.40
CA LYS A 49 23.71 -10.30 23.41
C LYS A 49 23.49 -11.21 24.61
N LYS A 50 24.52 -11.90 25.12
CA LYS A 50 24.42 -12.72 26.35
C LYS A 50 24.07 -11.88 27.60
N TYR A 51 24.58 -10.66 27.68
CA TYR A 51 24.26 -9.73 28.77
C TYR A 51 22.82 -9.24 28.70
N GLU A 52 22.38 -8.84 27.50
CA GLU A 52 20.98 -8.51 27.22
C GLU A 52 20.06 -9.68 27.60
N LEU A 53 20.45 -10.90 27.27
CA LEU A 53 19.68 -12.11 27.51
C LEU A 53 19.58 -12.52 29.00
N ALA A 54 20.61 -12.26 29.80
CA ALA A 54 20.56 -12.41 31.25
C ALA A 54 19.57 -11.41 31.89
N HIS A 55 19.47 -10.20 31.32
CA HIS A 55 18.46 -9.21 31.69
C HIS A 55 17.05 -9.68 31.34
N LYS A 56 16.86 -10.23 30.13
CA LYS A 56 15.60 -10.82 29.66
C LYS A 56 15.15 -11.99 30.56
N SER A 57 16.09 -12.82 30.99
CA SER A 57 15.84 -13.97 31.89
C SER A 57 15.39 -13.54 33.30
N ARG A 58 15.98 -12.46 33.83
CA ARG A 58 15.54 -11.85 35.11
C ARG A 58 14.15 -11.24 34.99
N ALA A 59 13.83 -10.58 33.87
CA ALA A 59 12.49 -10.05 33.61
C ALA A 59 11.43 -11.16 33.55
N ALA A 60 11.72 -12.28 32.89
CA ALA A 60 10.80 -13.43 32.78
C ALA A 60 10.47 -14.06 34.13
N LEU A 61 11.51 -14.30 34.93
CA LEU A 61 11.39 -14.92 36.24
C LEU A 61 10.63 -14.01 37.21
N ARG A 62 10.88 -12.70 37.16
CA ARG A 62 10.12 -11.69 37.93
C ARG A 62 8.65 -11.62 37.51
N LEU A 63 8.35 -11.70 36.21
CA LEU A 63 6.98 -11.66 35.68
C LEU A 63 6.16 -12.89 36.09
N TRP A 64 6.75 -14.09 36.02
CA TRP A 64 6.12 -15.35 36.44
C TRP A 64 5.85 -15.41 37.96
N LEU A 65 6.82 -14.97 38.76
CA LEU A 65 6.69 -14.92 40.22
C LEU A 65 5.46 -14.09 40.67
N LEU A 66 5.13 -13.04 39.91
CA LEU A 66 3.95 -12.21 40.15
C LEU A 66 2.64 -12.88 39.70
N ASP A 67 2.61 -13.63 38.59
CA ASP A 67 1.37 -14.23 38.04
C ASP A 67 0.89 -15.45 38.84
N SER A 68 1.83 -16.19 39.42
CA SER A 68 1.53 -17.45 40.10
C SER A 68 0.79 -17.29 41.45
N LYS A 69 0.60 -16.06 41.99
CA LYS A 69 0.13 -15.80 43.38
C LYS A 69 0.93 -16.52 44.47
N VAL A 70 2.02 -17.20 44.10
CA VAL A 70 2.84 -18.05 44.98
C VAL A 70 3.57 -17.21 46.01
N LEU A 71 4.03 -16.01 45.63
CA LEU A 71 4.65 -15.06 46.56
C LEU A 71 3.67 -14.53 47.62
N LEU A 72 2.40 -14.30 47.25
CA LEU A 72 1.36 -13.84 48.17
C LEU A 72 1.01 -14.91 49.21
N LYS A 73 1.02 -16.20 48.84
CA LYS A 73 0.80 -17.33 49.76
C LYS A 73 1.91 -17.47 50.81
N ASN A 74 3.14 -17.02 50.49
CA ASN A 74 4.32 -17.17 51.34
C ASN A 74 4.81 -15.84 51.96
N GLY A 75 3.96 -14.80 51.99
CA GLY A 75 4.26 -13.54 52.70
C GLY A 75 5.25 -12.60 52.01
N PHE A 76 5.62 -12.86 50.75
CA PHE A 76 6.48 -11.98 49.98
C PHE A 76 5.66 -10.88 49.29
N THR A 77 5.81 -9.64 49.74
CA THR A 77 5.28 -8.46 49.04
C THR A 77 6.23 -8.08 47.92
N VAL A 78 5.90 -8.45 46.69
CA VAL A 78 6.62 -7.98 45.51
C VAL A 78 5.86 -6.81 44.91
N ASN A 79 6.48 -5.63 44.95
CA ASN A 79 5.91 -4.43 44.38
C ASN A 79 5.94 -4.53 42.85
N ALA A 80 4.76 -4.63 42.21
CA ALA A 80 4.63 -4.76 40.76
C ALA A 80 5.34 -3.61 40.00
N SER A 81 5.47 -2.43 40.63
CA SER A 81 6.17 -1.27 40.05
C SER A 81 7.68 -1.45 39.93
N ASP A 82 8.31 -2.30 40.75
CA ASP A 82 9.76 -2.51 40.76
C ASP A 82 10.23 -3.53 39.70
N ILE A 83 9.32 -4.36 39.20
CA ILE A 83 9.63 -5.45 38.26
C ILE A 83 9.50 -5.04 36.80
N LEU A 84 8.57 -4.12 36.50
CA LEU A 84 8.39 -3.56 35.16
C LEU A 84 9.35 -2.39 34.88
N LYS A 85 10.39 -2.16 35.70
CA LYS A 85 11.34 -1.05 35.50
C LYS A 85 12.03 -1.11 34.13
N ASP A 86 12.16 -2.31 33.59
CA ASP A 86 12.87 -2.59 32.35
C ASP A 86 11.90 -2.95 31.21
N GLU A 87 12.23 -2.56 29.98
CA GLU A 87 11.49 -2.98 28.78
C GLU A 87 11.59 -4.51 28.62
N VAL A 88 10.43 -5.15 28.52
CA VAL A 88 10.32 -6.61 28.36
C VAL A 88 10.29 -6.93 26.85
N PRO A 89 11.20 -7.76 26.33
CA PRO A 89 11.24 -8.08 24.90
C PRO A 89 10.01 -8.86 24.46
N LEU A 90 9.59 -8.66 23.21
CA LEU A 90 8.42 -9.30 22.61
C LEU A 90 8.55 -10.83 22.58
N GLU A 91 9.76 -11.34 22.29
CA GLU A 91 10.05 -12.78 22.22
C GLU A 91 9.76 -13.45 23.55
N LEU A 92 10.07 -12.76 24.64
CA LEU A 92 9.85 -13.26 25.99
C LEU A 92 8.37 -13.28 26.34
N ILE A 93 7.65 -12.20 26.01
CA ILE A 93 6.20 -12.10 26.23
C ILE A 93 5.47 -13.21 25.47
N ALA A 94 5.84 -13.44 24.20
CA ALA A 94 5.26 -14.50 23.38
C ALA A 94 5.53 -15.89 23.98
N LYS A 95 6.78 -16.21 24.35
CA LYS A 95 7.13 -17.52 24.95
C LYS A 95 6.46 -17.76 26.30
N LEU A 96 6.37 -16.73 27.15
CA LEU A 96 5.68 -16.82 28.45
C LEU A 96 4.19 -17.10 28.27
N THR A 97 3.58 -16.48 27.25
CA THR A 97 2.17 -16.68 26.91
C THR A 97 1.92 -18.06 26.35
N GLU A 98 2.72 -18.49 25.36
CA GLU A 98 2.65 -19.84 24.77
C GLU A 98 2.79 -20.93 25.83
N SER A 99 3.75 -20.75 26.74
CA SER A 99 4.04 -21.70 27.82
C SER A 99 3.01 -21.67 28.96
N ARG A 100 1.98 -20.81 28.86
CA ARG A 100 0.96 -20.57 29.90
C ARG A 100 1.59 -20.28 31.26
N ILE A 101 2.73 -19.59 31.25
CA ILE A 101 3.48 -19.18 32.45
C ILE A 101 2.93 -17.84 32.93
N MET A 102 2.63 -16.93 31.99
CA MET A 102 1.94 -15.68 32.24
C MET A 102 0.99 -15.43 31.06
N SER A 103 -0.27 -15.08 31.33
CA SER A 103 -1.19 -14.72 30.25
C SER A 103 -0.85 -13.34 29.66
N PHE A 104 -1.09 -13.15 28.36
CA PHE A 104 -0.93 -11.83 27.75
C PHE A 104 -1.89 -10.79 28.37
N TYR A 105 -3.08 -11.22 28.79
CA TYR A 105 -4.02 -10.39 29.56
C TYR A 105 -3.36 -9.86 30.85
N SER A 106 -2.76 -10.75 31.66
CA SER A 106 -2.05 -10.39 32.90
C SER A 106 -0.93 -9.39 32.65
N TYR A 107 -0.23 -9.52 31.52
CA TYR A 107 0.83 -8.60 31.14
C TYR A 107 0.29 -7.19 30.86
N ILE A 108 -0.74 -7.09 30.01
CA ILE A 108 -1.35 -5.80 29.64
C ILE A 108 -2.04 -5.15 30.85
N ASP A 109 -2.70 -5.92 31.71
CA ASP A 109 -3.30 -5.41 32.94
C ASP A 109 -2.29 -4.68 33.83
N ARG A 110 -1.07 -5.20 33.94
CA ARG A 110 0.00 -4.55 34.70
C ARG A 110 0.56 -3.29 34.03
N LEU A 111 0.42 -3.18 32.71
CA LEU A 111 0.74 -1.95 31.97
C LEU A 111 -0.37 -0.91 32.07
N SER A 112 -1.62 -1.30 32.40
CA SER A 112 -2.79 -0.40 32.43
C SER A 112 -2.65 0.79 33.38
N GLY A 113 -1.74 0.73 34.37
CA GLY A 113 -1.42 1.83 35.28
C GLY A 113 -0.25 2.74 34.85
N ASN A 114 0.39 2.46 33.71
CA ASN A 114 1.57 3.21 33.25
C ASN A 114 1.49 3.48 31.73
N ALA A 115 0.96 4.66 31.37
CA ALA A 115 0.77 5.08 30.00
C ALA A 115 2.08 5.14 29.18
N GLU A 116 3.20 5.53 29.81
CA GLU A 116 4.50 5.59 29.14
C GLU A 116 4.98 4.21 28.71
N LYS A 117 4.84 3.20 29.58
CA LYS A 117 5.21 1.82 29.26
C LYS A 117 4.28 1.21 28.22
N LEU A 118 2.98 1.51 28.28
CA LEU A 118 2.03 1.08 27.26
C LEU A 118 2.36 1.68 25.89
N ALA A 119 2.73 2.96 25.85
CA ALA A 119 3.17 3.64 24.63
C ALA A 119 4.53 3.12 24.14
N ALA A 120 5.48 2.81 25.04
CA ALA A 120 6.74 2.16 24.67
C ALA A 120 6.49 0.79 24.03
N PHE A 121 5.70 -0.07 24.69
CA PHE A 121 5.30 -1.38 24.16
C PHE A 121 4.62 -1.27 22.79
N SER A 122 3.70 -0.31 22.62
CA SER A 122 3.03 -0.08 21.33
C SER A 122 4.01 0.31 20.21
N ARG A 123 5.03 1.10 20.54
CA ARG A 123 6.09 1.48 19.59
C ARG A 123 6.96 0.28 19.24
N THR A 124 7.44 -0.47 20.22
CA THR A 124 8.24 -1.69 20.00
C THR A 124 7.50 -2.71 19.13
N MET A 125 6.20 -2.92 19.38
CA MET A 125 5.36 -3.78 18.54
C MET A 125 5.27 -3.28 17.09
N ALA A 126 5.07 -1.97 16.89
CA ALA A 126 4.94 -1.40 15.55
C ALA A 126 6.27 -1.44 14.78
N ASP A 127 7.38 -1.14 15.46
CA ASP A 127 8.72 -1.12 14.86
C ASP A 127 9.21 -2.55 14.55
N GLY A 128 8.79 -3.55 15.33
CA GLY A 128 9.12 -4.96 15.07
C GLY A 128 8.67 -5.49 13.70
N PHE A 129 7.67 -4.88 13.06
CA PHE A 129 7.27 -5.24 11.69
C PHE A 129 8.27 -4.77 10.62
N PHE A 130 9.24 -3.92 10.96
CA PHE A 130 10.23 -3.38 10.03
C PHE A 130 11.66 -3.84 10.35
N GLU A 131 11.81 -4.78 11.29
CA GLU A 131 13.11 -5.33 11.68
C GLU A 131 13.37 -6.68 10.98
N ASP A 132 14.56 -6.83 10.39
CA ASP A 132 14.94 -7.98 9.53
C ASP A 132 15.18 -9.29 10.30
N PHE A 133 14.12 -9.98 10.76
CA PHE A 133 14.26 -11.32 11.35
C PHE A 133 13.02 -12.22 11.12
N TYR A 134 13.24 -13.38 10.50
CA TYR A 134 12.20 -14.41 10.26
C TYR A 134 11.54 -14.90 11.58
N GLU A 135 12.32 -15.00 12.66
CA GLU A 135 11.83 -15.42 13.99
C GLU A 135 10.84 -14.43 14.61
N LYS A 136 10.90 -13.13 14.26
CA LYS A 136 9.98 -12.11 14.79
C LYS A 136 8.56 -12.24 14.23
N LYS A 137 8.39 -12.84 13.05
CA LYS A 137 7.07 -13.03 12.43
C LYS A 137 6.13 -13.83 13.33
N TRP A 138 6.61 -14.95 13.87
CA TRP A 138 5.81 -15.79 14.75
C TRP A 138 5.50 -15.08 16.08
N VAL A 139 6.49 -14.40 16.66
CA VAL A 139 6.34 -13.64 17.91
C VAL A 139 5.27 -12.54 17.78
N LEU A 140 5.36 -11.73 16.73
CA LEU A 140 4.39 -10.68 16.44
C LEU A 140 3.00 -11.27 16.18
N GLY A 141 2.94 -12.37 15.42
CA GLY A 141 1.71 -13.12 15.17
C GLY A 141 1.05 -13.60 16.45
N GLN A 142 1.80 -14.25 17.34
CA GLN A 142 1.29 -14.75 18.61
C GLN A 142 0.72 -13.61 19.46
N ILE A 143 1.44 -12.50 19.61
CA ILE A 143 0.98 -11.36 20.41
C ILE A 143 -0.29 -10.73 19.79
N LEU A 144 -0.34 -10.58 18.47
CA LEU A 144 -1.52 -10.08 17.77
C LEU A 144 -2.75 -11.00 17.95
N CYS A 145 -2.54 -12.32 17.99
CA CYS A 145 -3.60 -13.29 18.28
C CYS A 145 -4.15 -13.13 19.69
N GLU A 146 -3.27 -12.99 20.67
CA GLU A 146 -3.66 -12.81 22.07
C GLU A 146 -4.44 -11.50 22.26
N MET A 147 -4.03 -10.41 21.61
CA MET A 147 -4.81 -9.17 21.57
C MET A 147 -6.21 -9.40 20.99
N LEU A 148 -6.31 -10.14 19.88
CA LEU A 148 -7.60 -10.46 19.26
C LEU A 148 -8.52 -11.28 20.19
N LEU A 149 -7.97 -12.28 20.89
CA LEU A 149 -8.71 -13.09 21.85
C LEU A 149 -9.21 -12.23 23.01
N ILE A 150 -8.37 -11.33 23.53
CA ILE A 150 -8.78 -10.40 24.59
C ILE A 150 -9.95 -9.54 24.13
N LEU A 151 -9.88 -8.99 22.92
CA LEU A 151 -10.95 -8.15 22.35
C LEU A 151 -12.24 -8.92 22.02
N GLU A 152 -12.19 -10.25 21.97
CA GLU A 152 -13.36 -11.10 21.79
C GLU A 152 -14.04 -11.44 23.11
N VAL A 153 -13.26 -11.66 24.17
CA VAL A 153 -13.74 -12.19 25.45
C VAL A 153 -14.02 -11.08 26.46
N PHE A 154 -13.27 -9.99 26.45
CA PHE A 154 -13.29 -8.96 27.48
C PHE A 154 -13.74 -7.59 26.92
N ASP A 155 -14.34 -6.78 27.79
CA ASP A 155 -14.70 -5.37 27.52
C ASP A 155 -14.36 -4.50 28.72
N ASP A 156 -13.09 -4.55 29.12
CA ASP A 156 -12.52 -3.84 30.27
C ASP A 156 -11.37 -2.92 29.86
N VAL A 157 -10.62 -2.43 30.84
CA VAL A 157 -9.45 -1.56 30.63
C VAL A 157 -8.37 -2.27 29.80
N VAL A 158 -8.19 -3.58 29.99
CA VAL A 158 -7.20 -4.38 29.24
C VAL A 158 -7.59 -4.46 27.77
N ALA A 159 -8.86 -4.76 27.49
CA ALA A 159 -9.39 -4.74 26.13
C ALA A 159 -9.24 -3.34 25.49
N SER A 160 -9.54 -2.27 26.22
CA SER A 160 -9.33 -0.89 25.77
C SER A 160 -7.86 -0.60 25.43
N ASN A 161 -6.92 -1.08 26.24
CA ASN A 161 -5.49 -0.94 25.99
C ASN A 161 -5.04 -1.74 24.75
N CYS A 162 -5.56 -2.95 24.53
CA CYS A 162 -5.31 -3.70 23.30
C CYS A 162 -5.82 -2.95 22.05
N LYS A 163 -7.00 -2.30 22.13
CA LYS A 163 -7.51 -1.45 21.03
C LYS A 163 -6.52 -0.32 20.71
N LEU A 164 -6.02 0.37 21.73
CA LEU A 164 -5.06 1.48 21.58
C LEU A 164 -3.73 1.04 20.97
N ILE A 165 -3.21 -0.11 21.41
CA ILE A 165 -1.99 -0.70 20.86
C ILE A 165 -2.18 -1.03 19.37
N LEU A 166 -3.28 -1.70 19.00
CA LEU A 166 -3.56 -2.05 17.61
C LEU A 166 -3.73 -0.81 16.73
N ASP A 167 -4.44 0.22 17.18
CA ASP A 167 -4.56 1.48 16.44
C ASP A 167 -3.20 2.15 16.24
N THR A 168 -2.31 2.08 17.24
CA THR A 168 -0.95 2.62 17.17
C THR A 168 -0.09 1.84 16.17
N ILE A 169 -0.15 0.51 16.19
CA ILE A 169 0.51 -0.37 15.21
C ILE A 169 0.00 -0.03 13.81
N CYS A 170 -1.32 -0.01 13.60
CA CYS A 170 -1.92 0.29 12.30
C CYS A 170 -1.49 1.66 11.78
N ARG A 171 -1.51 2.70 12.63
CA ARG A 171 -1.09 4.05 12.25
C ARG A 171 0.37 4.10 11.85
N LYS A 172 1.28 3.67 12.73
CA LYS A 172 2.73 3.71 12.47
C LYS A 172 3.08 2.89 11.24
N TRP A 173 2.55 1.68 11.15
CA TRP A 173 2.83 0.77 10.06
C TRP A 173 2.32 1.35 8.73
N TRP A 174 1.09 1.88 8.69
CA TRP A 174 0.56 2.53 7.49
C TRP A 174 1.40 3.74 7.06
N THR A 175 1.81 4.60 7.99
CA THR A 175 2.67 5.75 7.66
C THR A 175 3.98 5.30 7.02
N LYS A 176 4.67 4.32 7.63
CA LYS A 176 5.97 3.82 7.15
C LYS A 176 5.91 3.16 5.77
N ILE A 177 4.91 2.32 5.52
CA ILE A 177 4.80 1.69 4.20
C ILE A 177 4.48 2.72 3.12
N THR A 178 3.66 3.74 3.44
CA THR A 178 3.31 4.78 2.45
C THR A 178 4.50 5.68 2.11
N SER A 179 5.47 5.82 3.01
CA SER A 179 6.77 6.46 2.73
C SER A 179 7.76 5.54 1.99
N GLY A 180 7.36 4.30 1.68
CA GLY A 180 8.18 3.35 0.91
C GLY A 180 9.08 2.44 1.74
N GLU A 181 8.91 2.41 3.07
CA GLU A 181 9.62 1.45 3.92
C GLU A 181 9.12 0.02 3.65
N VAL A 182 10.06 -0.92 3.61
CA VAL A 182 9.75 -2.34 3.46
C VAL A 182 9.63 -2.98 4.85
N GLY A 183 8.63 -3.83 5.02
CA GLY A 183 8.42 -4.55 6.27
C GLY A 183 7.46 -5.71 6.11
N LEU A 184 7.26 -6.45 7.20
CA LEU A 184 6.28 -7.51 7.31
C LEU A 184 4.86 -6.93 7.32
N ASN A 185 3.97 -7.53 6.54
CA ASN A 185 2.56 -7.17 6.48
C ASN A 185 1.79 -7.77 7.69
N PRO A 186 1.30 -6.96 8.65
CA PRO A 186 0.64 -7.45 9.85
C PRO A 186 -0.62 -8.25 9.53
N CYS A 187 -1.32 -7.90 8.45
CA CYS A 187 -2.53 -8.59 8.03
C CYS A 187 -2.21 -10.01 7.57
N LEU A 188 -1.13 -10.19 6.79
CA LEU A 188 -0.67 -11.52 6.39
C LEU A 188 -0.17 -12.34 7.56
N VAL A 189 0.53 -11.72 8.51
CA VAL A 189 0.97 -12.39 9.74
C VAL A 189 -0.23 -12.95 10.51
N MET A 190 -1.29 -12.17 10.66
CA MET A 190 -2.53 -12.64 11.29
C MET A 190 -3.25 -13.73 10.48
N LEU A 191 -3.36 -13.57 9.16
CA LEU A 191 -4.03 -14.54 8.29
C LEU A 191 -3.36 -15.92 8.28
N GLN A 192 -2.04 -15.96 8.45
CA GLN A 192 -1.25 -17.18 8.44
C GLN A 192 -1.15 -17.84 9.82
N HIS A 193 -1.66 -17.21 10.89
CA HIS A 193 -1.55 -17.75 12.22
C HIS A 193 -2.60 -18.85 12.49
N PRO A 194 -2.20 -20.03 13.00
CA PRO A 194 -3.07 -21.21 13.05
C PRO A 194 -4.23 -21.12 14.05
N VAL A 195 -4.18 -20.17 15.00
CA VAL A 195 -5.11 -20.10 16.15
C VAL A 195 -6.20 -19.03 15.98
N ILE A 196 -6.16 -18.20 14.92
CA ILE A 196 -7.11 -17.08 14.79
C ILE A 196 -8.49 -17.54 14.32
N VAL A 197 -9.52 -17.15 15.07
CA VAL A 197 -10.93 -17.33 14.68
C VAL A 197 -11.29 -16.36 13.54
N LYS A 198 -11.78 -16.89 12.41
CA LYS A 198 -12.17 -16.11 11.20
C LYS A 198 -13.09 -14.93 11.52
N LYS A 199 -14.06 -15.12 12.42
CA LYS A 199 -15.02 -14.09 12.85
C LYS A 199 -14.34 -12.88 13.50
N SER A 200 -13.38 -13.13 14.38
CA SER A 200 -12.65 -12.09 15.13
C SER A 200 -11.69 -11.33 14.23
N LEU A 201 -11.03 -12.03 13.32
CA LEU A 201 -10.19 -11.43 12.29
C LEU A 201 -11.00 -10.48 11.40
N LYS A 202 -12.16 -10.94 10.91
CA LYS A 202 -13.06 -10.15 10.08
C LYS A 202 -13.54 -8.87 10.80
N ARG A 203 -13.90 -8.97 12.09
CA ARG A 203 -14.30 -7.80 12.89
C ARG A 203 -13.16 -6.78 13.02
N LEU A 204 -11.94 -7.26 13.29
CA LEU A 204 -10.77 -6.38 13.34
C LEU A 204 -10.47 -5.75 11.98
N PHE A 205 -10.43 -6.55 10.91
CA PHE A 205 -10.10 -6.04 9.57
C PHE A 205 -11.14 -5.03 9.08
N ARG A 206 -12.42 -5.19 9.42
CA ARG A 206 -13.45 -4.16 9.14
C ARG A 206 -13.11 -2.83 9.83
N ARG A 207 -12.63 -2.88 11.08
CA ARG A 207 -12.20 -1.68 11.81
C ARG A 207 -10.95 -1.06 11.18
N ILE A 208 -9.97 -1.88 10.80
CA ILE A 208 -8.74 -1.41 10.14
C ILE A 208 -9.08 -0.75 8.80
N ILE A 209 -9.92 -1.37 7.97
CA ILE A 209 -10.40 -0.79 6.71
C ILE A 209 -11.04 0.58 6.99
N LYS A 210 -12.01 0.66 7.90
CA LYS A 210 -12.66 1.94 8.24
C LYS A 210 -11.64 3.00 8.68
N TYR A 211 -10.69 2.64 9.53
CA TYR A 211 -9.64 3.54 9.99
C TYR A 211 -8.74 4.03 8.86
N LEU A 212 -8.22 3.13 8.01
CA LEU A 212 -7.31 3.49 6.92
C LEU A 212 -7.97 4.32 5.83
N LEU A 213 -9.26 4.05 5.54
CA LEU A 213 -10.00 4.76 4.51
C LEU A 213 -10.56 6.11 4.98
N THR A 214 -10.47 6.42 6.27
CA THR A 214 -10.83 7.73 6.86
C THR A 214 -9.61 8.50 7.38
N LEU A 215 -8.40 7.94 7.23
CA LEU A 215 -7.16 8.58 7.67
C LEU A 215 -6.80 9.76 6.75
N THR A 216 -6.56 10.95 7.32
CA THR A 216 -6.14 12.18 6.60
C THR A 216 -7.01 12.49 5.36
N PRO A 217 -8.29 12.86 5.56
CA PRO A 217 -9.25 13.18 4.50
C PRO A 217 -8.99 14.58 3.91
N ASP A 218 -7.83 14.78 3.30
CA ASP A 218 -7.34 16.13 2.94
C ASP A 218 -7.81 16.60 1.56
N ILE A 219 -8.40 15.70 0.76
CA ILE A 219 -8.76 15.93 -0.64
C ILE A 219 -10.28 15.97 -0.78
N LYS A 220 -10.81 17.03 -1.41
CA LYS A 220 -12.24 17.09 -1.77
C LYS A 220 -12.52 16.24 -3.01
N ILE A 221 -13.76 15.77 -3.16
CA ILE A 221 -14.17 14.92 -4.29
C ILE A 221 -13.81 15.49 -5.67
N VAL A 222 -13.92 16.81 -5.86
CA VAL A 222 -13.55 17.47 -7.13
C VAL A 222 -12.04 17.39 -7.40
N ASN A 223 -11.21 17.54 -6.36
CA ASN A 223 -9.76 17.39 -6.49
C ASN A 223 -9.36 15.93 -6.73
N ALA A 224 -10.15 14.97 -6.22
CA ALA A 224 -9.94 13.56 -6.50
C ALA A 224 -10.00 13.25 -8.00
N PHE A 225 -10.85 13.93 -8.79
CA PHE A 225 -10.87 13.77 -10.25
C PHE A 225 -9.55 14.18 -10.94
N VAL A 226 -8.86 15.18 -10.40
CA VAL A 226 -7.57 15.65 -10.93
C VAL A 226 -6.48 14.62 -10.66
N GLU A 227 -6.41 14.13 -9.42
CA GLU A 227 -5.33 13.27 -8.95
C GLU A 227 -5.54 11.78 -9.25
N GLN A 228 -6.78 11.35 -9.54
CA GLN A 228 -7.17 9.95 -9.73
C GLN A 228 -6.24 9.16 -10.67
N SER A 229 -5.78 9.77 -11.75
CA SER A 229 -4.91 9.09 -12.73
C SER A 229 -3.58 8.58 -12.12
N SER A 230 -3.12 9.20 -11.04
CA SER A 230 -1.93 8.80 -10.28
C SER A 230 -2.20 7.74 -9.21
N TRP A 231 -3.46 7.34 -9.03
CA TRP A 231 -3.91 6.43 -7.97
C TRP A 231 -4.37 5.06 -8.49
N SER A 232 -4.02 4.70 -9.73
CA SER A 232 -4.23 3.32 -10.20
C SER A 232 -3.45 2.35 -9.33
N PHE A 233 -4.01 1.15 -9.14
CA PHE A 233 -3.37 0.08 -8.38
C PHE A 233 -1.96 -0.26 -8.90
N PHE A 234 -1.70 -0.05 -10.20
CA PHE A 234 -0.39 -0.26 -10.81
C PHE A 234 0.71 0.67 -10.25
N TYR A 235 0.34 1.88 -9.82
CA TYR A 235 1.29 2.88 -9.28
C TYR A 235 1.40 2.83 -7.75
N VAL A 236 0.59 2.00 -7.09
CA VAL A 236 0.61 1.85 -5.64
C VAL A 236 1.81 0.99 -5.24
N GLN A 237 2.48 1.38 -4.15
CA GLN A 237 3.59 0.61 -3.59
C GLN A 237 3.14 -0.84 -3.30
N PRO A 238 3.94 -1.87 -3.65
CA PRO A 238 3.54 -3.27 -3.54
C PRO A 238 3.00 -3.68 -2.15
N LEU A 239 3.62 -3.19 -1.07
CA LEU A 239 3.21 -3.52 0.30
C LEU A 239 1.86 -2.90 0.70
N VAL A 240 1.55 -1.70 0.18
CA VAL A 240 0.24 -1.06 0.35
C VAL A 240 -0.83 -1.86 -0.38
N ALA A 241 -0.55 -2.21 -1.64
CA ALA A 241 -1.41 -3.03 -2.48
C ALA A 241 -1.71 -4.41 -1.84
N GLU A 242 -0.66 -5.12 -1.43
CA GLU A 242 -0.78 -6.43 -0.75
C GLU A 242 -1.62 -6.33 0.52
N THR A 243 -1.51 -5.24 1.27
CA THR A 243 -2.24 -5.07 2.52
C THR A 243 -3.71 -4.81 2.30
N LEU A 244 -4.07 -3.93 1.36
CA LEU A 244 -5.47 -3.69 1.03
C LEU A 244 -6.14 -4.99 0.55
N ILE A 245 -5.44 -5.79 -0.26
CA ILE A 245 -5.92 -7.13 -0.64
C ILE A 245 -6.04 -8.05 0.58
N SER A 246 -5.04 -8.07 1.46
CA SER A 246 -5.01 -8.94 2.64
C SER A 246 -6.16 -8.65 3.61
N LEU A 247 -6.49 -7.36 3.80
CA LEU A 247 -7.62 -6.93 4.60
C LEU A 247 -8.96 -7.46 4.09
N MET A 248 -9.07 -7.77 2.80
CA MET A 248 -10.30 -8.29 2.20
C MET A 248 -10.44 -9.81 2.26
N ILE A 249 -9.36 -10.55 2.56
CA ILE A 249 -9.35 -12.02 2.52
C ILE A 249 -10.41 -12.67 3.42
N PRO A 250 -10.69 -12.20 4.66
CA PRO A 250 -11.67 -12.85 5.54
C PRO A 250 -13.14 -12.69 5.13
N PHE A 251 -13.43 -11.86 4.12
CA PHE A 251 -14.77 -11.42 3.75
C PHE A 251 -15.24 -12.05 2.45
N GLU A 252 -16.55 -12.14 2.29
CA GLU A 252 -17.17 -12.34 0.98
C GLU A 252 -17.24 -10.99 0.22
N SER A 253 -17.37 -11.06 -1.10
CA SER A 253 -17.38 -9.89 -1.99
C SER A 253 -18.44 -8.84 -1.63
N GLU A 254 -19.66 -9.29 -1.33
CA GLU A 254 -20.82 -8.45 -1.00
C GLU A 254 -20.59 -7.72 0.33
N GLU A 255 -19.88 -8.37 1.25
CA GLU A 255 -19.58 -7.81 2.57
C GLU A 255 -18.53 -6.70 2.48
N ILE A 256 -17.51 -6.88 1.63
CA ILE A 256 -16.54 -5.80 1.36
C ILE A 256 -17.22 -4.63 0.67
N LEU A 257 -18.05 -4.88 -0.33
CA LEU A 257 -18.78 -3.81 -1.01
C LEU A 257 -19.68 -3.04 -0.03
N CYS A 258 -20.36 -3.75 0.88
CA CYS A 258 -21.13 -3.14 1.96
C CYS A 258 -20.25 -2.26 2.87
N VAL A 259 -19.06 -2.73 3.27
CA VAL A 259 -18.12 -1.94 4.08
C VAL A 259 -17.63 -0.70 3.34
N LEU A 260 -17.32 -0.79 2.04
CA LEU A 260 -16.92 0.35 1.23
C LEU A 260 -18.05 1.38 1.08
N ASN A 261 -19.29 0.92 0.91
CA ASN A 261 -20.47 1.79 0.86
C ASN A 261 -20.68 2.54 2.19
N GLU A 262 -20.60 1.84 3.33
CA GLU A 262 -20.69 2.47 4.66
C GLU A 262 -19.62 3.56 4.87
N ILE A 263 -18.45 3.41 4.24
CA ILE A 263 -17.37 4.39 4.32
C ILE A 263 -17.66 5.58 3.42
N LEU A 264 -18.16 5.36 2.20
CA LEU A 264 -18.59 6.45 1.31
C LEU A 264 -19.71 7.31 1.92
N GLU A 265 -20.54 6.73 2.78
CA GLU A 265 -21.56 7.47 3.54
C GLU A 265 -20.96 8.36 4.64
N ALA A 266 -19.69 8.16 5.03
CA ALA A 266 -18.99 9.03 5.96
C ALA A 266 -18.54 10.33 5.27
N GLN A 267 -18.66 11.47 5.97
CA GLN A 267 -18.36 12.79 5.40
C GLN A 267 -16.85 13.08 5.25
N GLU A 268 -15.99 12.29 5.89
CA GLU A 268 -14.56 12.51 5.95
C GLU A 268 -13.81 11.25 5.51
N ILE A 269 -13.59 11.11 4.20
CA ILE A 269 -12.90 9.96 3.61
C ILE A 269 -11.62 10.34 2.90
N ASN A 270 -10.67 9.41 2.91
CA ASN A 270 -9.47 9.49 2.10
C ASN A 270 -9.77 8.91 0.70
N TRP A 271 -10.11 9.81 -0.25
CA TRP A 271 -10.47 9.41 -1.61
C TRP A 271 -9.42 8.52 -2.29
N ARG A 272 -8.13 8.81 -2.10
CA ARG A 272 -7.06 7.98 -2.66
C ARG A 272 -7.17 6.54 -2.15
N ASN A 273 -7.23 6.35 -0.84
CA ASN A 273 -7.28 5.01 -0.25
C ASN A 273 -8.60 4.30 -0.60
N VAL A 274 -9.72 5.02 -0.64
CA VAL A 274 -11.02 4.47 -1.03
C VAL A 274 -10.99 3.97 -2.47
N LEU A 275 -10.48 4.77 -3.41
CA LEU A 275 -10.41 4.39 -4.82
C LEU A 275 -9.44 3.23 -5.06
N VAL A 276 -8.25 3.25 -4.43
CA VAL A 276 -7.32 2.12 -4.49
C VAL A 276 -7.96 0.85 -3.90
N SER A 277 -8.82 0.99 -2.88
CA SER A 277 -9.56 -0.15 -2.32
C SER A 277 -10.62 -0.70 -3.29
N PHE A 278 -11.29 0.13 -4.07
CA PHE A 278 -12.14 -0.35 -5.16
C PHE A 278 -11.33 -1.11 -6.23
N SER A 279 -10.12 -0.65 -6.55
CA SER A 279 -9.22 -1.39 -7.44
C SER A 279 -8.80 -2.74 -6.83
N ALA A 280 -8.44 -2.78 -5.54
CA ALA A 280 -8.10 -4.01 -4.82
C ALA A 280 -9.30 -5.00 -4.78
N PHE A 281 -10.51 -4.48 -4.60
CA PHE A 281 -11.75 -5.26 -4.63
C PHE A 281 -11.96 -5.94 -6.00
N LEU A 282 -11.74 -5.21 -7.10
CA LEU A 282 -11.84 -5.74 -8.46
C LEU A 282 -10.82 -6.83 -8.74
N LEU A 283 -9.59 -6.66 -8.25
CA LEU A 283 -8.52 -7.65 -8.41
C LEU A 283 -8.76 -8.90 -7.57
N ARG A 284 -9.38 -8.76 -6.38
CA ARG A 284 -9.49 -9.84 -5.42
C ARG A 284 -10.64 -10.80 -5.70
N PHE A 285 -11.80 -10.31 -6.14
CA PHE A 285 -13.01 -11.11 -6.28
C PHE A 285 -13.44 -11.23 -7.74
N SER A 286 -13.79 -12.43 -8.20
CA SER A 286 -14.16 -12.69 -9.59
C SER A 286 -15.54 -12.12 -9.98
N ASN A 287 -16.47 -12.00 -9.03
CA ASN A 287 -17.80 -11.40 -9.18
C ASN A 287 -17.83 -9.89 -8.84
N SER A 288 -16.70 -9.29 -8.49
CA SER A 288 -16.59 -7.87 -8.11
C SER A 288 -17.12 -6.92 -9.20
N SER A 289 -16.83 -7.22 -10.47
CA SER A 289 -17.20 -6.38 -11.60
C SER A 289 -18.71 -6.21 -11.72
N SER A 290 -19.47 -7.32 -11.62
CA SER A 290 -20.93 -7.27 -11.68
C SER A 290 -21.53 -6.55 -10.49
N LEU A 291 -21.04 -6.86 -9.27
CA LEU A 291 -21.51 -6.21 -8.04
C LEU A 291 -21.25 -4.70 -8.07
N LEU A 292 -20.07 -4.28 -8.53
CA LEU A 292 -19.71 -2.87 -8.60
C LEU A 292 -20.53 -2.13 -9.67
N LYS A 293 -20.79 -2.75 -10.83
CA LYS A 293 -21.68 -2.17 -11.85
C LYS A 293 -23.09 -1.96 -11.33
N GLU A 294 -23.64 -2.94 -10.63
CA GLU A 294 -24.98 -2.84 -10.03
C GLU A 294 -25.02 -1.71 -9.00
N GLN A 295 -24.01 -1.65 -8.13
CA GLN A 295 -23.90 -0.61 -7.11
C GLN A 295 -23.76 0.80 -7.70
N ILE A 296 -22.90 0.98 -8.71
CA ILE A 296 -22.76 2.26 -9.43
C ILE A 296 -24.08 2.64 -10.11
N SER A 297 -24.78 1.69 -10.73
CA SER A 297 -26.06 1.95 -11.39
C SER A 297 -27.11 2.41 -10.37
N LYS A 298 -27.15 1.81 -9.19
CA LYS A 298 -28.01 2.23 -8.08
C LYS A 298 -27.70 3.69 -7.66
N TRP A 299 -26.44 4.00 -7.40
CA TRP A 299 -26.03 5.36 -7.06
C TRP A 299 -26.39 6.39 -8.14
N LEU A 300 -26.23 6.05 -9.42
CA LEU A 300 -26.62 6.91 -10.54
C LEU A 300 -28.13 7.16 -10.58
N VAL A 301 -28.95 6.11 -10.46
CA VAL A 301 -30.41 6.24 -10.49
C VAL A 301 -30.89 7.12 -9.33
N ASP A 302 -30.43 6.83 -8.12
CA ASP A 302 -30.82 7.54 -6.91
C ASP A 302 -30.34 9.01 -6.96
N SER A 303 -29.09 9.25 -7.35
CA SER A 303 -28.53 10.61 -7.44
C SER A 303 -29.20 11.47 -8.50
N LEU A 304 -29.51 10.92 -9.67
CA LEU A 304 -30.21 11.65 -10.73
C LEU A 304 -31.67 11.92 -10.36
N GLN A 305 -32.32 10.98 -9.66
CA GLN A 305 -33.70 11.15 -9.19
C GLN A 305 -33.81 12.23 -8.11
N GLU A 306 -32.88 12.23 -7.15
CA GLU A 306 -32.90 13.16 -6.01
C GLU A 306 -32.06 14.43 -6.24
N SER A 307 -31.39 14.53 -7.39
CA SER A 307 -30.46 15.63 -7.71
C SER A 307 -29.33 15.78 -6.68
N LYS A 308 -28.78 14.65 -6.22
CA LYS A 308 -27.66 14.57 -5.25
C LYS A 308 -26.31 14.57 -5.97
N GLU A 309 -25.67 15.72 -6.03
CA GLU A 309 -24.40 15.90 -6.76
C GLU A 309 -23.28 14.98 -6.24
N ASP A 310 -23.09 14.89 -4.92
CA ASP A 310 -22.00 14.09 -4.32
C ASP A 310 -22.03 12.62 -4.74
N TRP A 311 -23.22 12.01 -4.79
CA TRP A 311 -23.38 10.61 -5.20
C TRP A 311 -23.24 10.42 -6.71
N LEU A 312 -23.63 11.42 -7.51
CA LEU A 312 -23.38 11.42 -8.94
C LEU A 312 -21.87 11.48 -9.22
N LEU A 313 -21.16 12.40 -8.57
CA LEU A 313 -19.70 12.52 -8.64
C LEU A 313 -19.01 11.24 -8.16
N THR A 314 -19.44 10.66 -7.04
CA THR A 314 -18.91 9.40 -6.51
C THR A 314 -19.06 8.26 -7.53
N SER A 315 -20.23 8.16 -8.17
CA SER A 315 -20.49 7.15 -9.21
C SER A 315 -19.51 7.26 -10.37
N PHE A 316 -19.26 8.49 -10.86
CA PHE A 316 -18.31 8.75 -11.93
C PHE A 316 -16.87 8.43 -11.53
N LEU A 317 -16.48 8.83 -10.32
CA LEU A 317 -15.13 8.63 -9.81
C LEU A 317 -14.82 7.13 -9.66
N VAL A 318 -15.73 6.36 -9.07
CA VAL A 318 -15.56 4.90 -8.92
C VAL A 318 -15.59 4.18 -10.28
N ALA A 319 -16.49 4.57 -11.19
CA ALA A 319 -16.54 3.99 -12.54
C ALA A 319 -15.25 4.23 -13.34
N ARG A 320 -14.64 5.43 -13.20
CA ARG A 320 -13.36 5.76 -13.82
C ARG A 320 -12.21 4.96 -13.22
N GLN A 321 -12.18 4.85 -11.90
CA GLN A 321 -11.17 4.06 -11.20
C GLN A 321 -11.21 2.61 -11.72
N ALA A 322 -12.39 2.01 -11.71
CA ALA A 322 -12.60 0.65 -12.18
C ALA A 322 -12.19 0.48 -13.66
N GLY A 323 -12.58 1.43 -14.52
CA GLY A 323 -12.23 1.41 -15.94
C GLY A 323 -10.73 1.59 -16.24
N GLY A 324 -9.94 2.03 -15.25
CA GLY A 324 -8.49 2.19 -15.34
C GLY A 324 -7.68 0.92 -15.00
N GLU A 325 -8.26 -0.08 -14.33
CA GLU A 325 -7.54 -1.27 -13.86
C GLU A 325 -7.43 -2.40 -14.91
N GLY A 326 -8.04 -2.22 -16.07
CA GLY A 326 -7.92 -3.12 -17.22
C GLY A 326 -9.24 -3.78 -17.64
N GLN A 327 -9.40 -3.99 -18.95
CA GLN A 327 -10.67 -4.41 -19.56
C GLN A 327 -11.17 -5.80 -19.14
N HIS A 328 -10.28 -6.65 -18.61
CA HIS A 328 -10.61 -7.97 -18.11
C HIS A 328 -11.28 -7.93 -16.72
N LEU A 329 -11.10 -6.83 -15.96
CA LEU A 329 -11.71 -6.63 -14.64
C LEU A 329 -12.98 -5.80 -14.74
N PHE A 330 -12.95 -4.71 -15.51
CA PHE A 330 -14.08 -3.80 -15.66
C PHE A 330 -14.05 -3.16 -17.05
N PRO A 331 -15.21 -2.83 -17.67
CA PRO A 331 -15.22 -2.12 -18.95
C PRO A 331 -14.41 -0.83 -18.88
N SER A 332 -13.75 -0.45 -19.97
CA SER A 332 -13.10 0.87 -20.02
C SER A 332 -14.11 1.98 -19.71
N TYR A 333 -13.65 3.11 -19.17
CA TYR A 333 -14.55 4.23 -18.87
C TYR A 333 -15.38 4.66 -20.09
N GLN A 334 -14.78 4.68 -21.28
CA GLN A 334 -15.49 4.95 -22.54
C GLN A 334 -16.63 3.97 -22.78
N ARG A 335 -16.36 2.66 -22.65
CA ARG A 335 -17.35 1.62 -22.88
C ARG A 335 -18.47 1.71 -21.85
N TRP A 336 -18.13 1.83 -20.57
CA TRP A 336 -19.11 1.99 -19.50
C TRP A 336 -19.98 3.24 -19.70
N PHE A 337 -19.38 4.39 -20.05
CA PHE A 337 -20.11 5.64 -20.26
C PHE A 337 -21.08 5.52 -21.43
N SER A 338 -20.62 4.95 -22.56
CA SER A 338 -21.46 4.72 -23.74
C SER A 338 -22.59 3.72 -23.47
N GLU A 339 -22.33 2.63 -22.74
CA GLU A 339 -23.35 1.63 -22.38
C GLU A 339 -24.38 2.21 -21.40
N THR A 340 -23.96 3.10 -20.50
CA THR A 340 -24.83 3.69 -19.45
C THR A 340 -25.68 4.84 -19.97
N PHE A 341 -25.13 5.69 -20.84
CA PHE A 341 -25.79 6.92 -21.26
C PHE A 341 -26.09 7.00 -22.76
N GLY A 342 -25.58 6.09 -23.59
CA GLY A 342 -25.68 6.19 -25.06
C GLY A 342 -27.02 5.76 -25.66
N ASP A 343 -27.88 5.08 -24.90
CA ASP A 343 -29.23 4.69 -25.33
C ASP A 343 -30.29 5.31 -24.40
N LEU A 344 -31.21 6.07 -24.98
CA LEU A 344 -32.27 6.76 -24.22
C LEU A 344 -33.20 5.79 -23.48
N SER A 345 -33.39 4.58 -24.02
CA SER A 345 -34.31 3.59 -23.45
C SER A 345 -33.79 2.97 -22.14
N THR A 346 -32.48 2.89 -21.98
CA THR A 346 -31.82 2.30 -20.81
C THR A 346 -31.14 3.34 -19.92
N SER A 347 -30.93 4.57 -20.42
CA SER A 347 -30.22 5.61 -19.69
C SER A 347 -30.94 6.01 -18.39
N PRO A 348 -30.21 6.12 -17.26
CA PRO A 348 -30.78 6.65 -16.02
C PRO A 348 -31.07 8.17 -16.14
N ALA A 349 -30.56 8.85 -17.16
CA ALA A 349 -30.76 10.26 -17.47
C ALA A 349 -31.82 10.51 -18.56
N SER A 350 -32.74 9.57 -18.79
CA SER A 350 -33.70 9.59 -19.91
C SER A 350 -34.76 10.72 -19.88
N SER A 351 -34.94 11.41 -18.75
CA SER A 351 -35.85 12.57 -18.65
C SER A 351 -35.10 13.88 -18.78
N GLY A 352 -35.75 14.93 -19.31
CA GLY A 352 -35.12 16.24 -19.49
C GLY A 352 -34.51 16.82 -18.20
N ARG A 353 -35.20 16.67 -17.05
CA ARG A 353 -34.67 17.12 -15.74
C ARG A 353 -33.39 16.37 -15.34
N LYS A 354 -33.41 15.04 -15.44
CA LYS A 354 -32.24 14.19 -15.08
C LYS A 354 -31.07 14.44 -16.03
N PHE A 355 -31.35 14.61 -17.32
CA PHE A 355 -30.35 14.95 -18.34
C PHE A 355 -29.69 16.30 -18.08
N VAL A 356 -30.48 17.35 -17.80
CA VAL A 356 -29.94 18.67 -17.47
C VAL A 356 -29.05 18.59 -16.23
N PHE A 357 -29.49 17.92 -15.17
CA PHE A 357 -28.70 17.74 -13.95
C PHE A 357 -27.39 16.98 -14.19
N LEU A 358 -27.42 15.90 -14.98
CA LEU A 358 -26.22 15.17 -15.41
C LEU A 358 -25.25 16.09 -16.15
N VAL A 359 -25.75 16.80 -17.17
CA VAL A 359 -24.92 17.67 -18.01
C VAL A 359 -24.34 18.83 -17.22
N ASP A 360 -25.11 19.47 -16.35
CA ASP A 360 -24.63 20.56 -15.49
C ASP A 360 -23.53 20.08 -14.53
N THR A 361 -23.68 18.88 -13.97
CA THR A 361 -22.65 18.26 -13.11
C THR A 361 -21.38 17.96 -13.89
N LEU A 362 -21.48 17.40 -15.11
CA LEU A 362 -20.28 17.16 -15.94
C LEU A 362 -19.62 18.47 -16.40
N LEU A 363 -20.41 19.52 -16.65
CA LEU A 363 -19.90 20.84 -16.98
C LEU A 363 -19.17 21.50 -15.78
N SER A 364 -19.61 21.26 -14.54
CA SER A 364 -18.91 21.77 -13.35
C SER A 364 -17.52 21.16 -13.18
N LEU A 365 -17.33 19.91 -13.63
CA LEU A 365 -16.05 19.21 -13.59
C LEU A 365 -15.05 19.61 -14.68
N ILE A 366 -15.48 20.31 -15.74
CA ILE A 366 -14.69 20.47 -16.98
C ILE A 366 -13.25 21.01 -16.78
N GLN A 367 -13.04 21.82 -15.73
CA GLN A 367 -11.73 22.38 -15.41
C GLN A 367 -10.80 21.36 -14.75
N HIS A 368 -11.38 20.37 -14.08
CA HIS A 368 -10.72 19.31 -13.31
C HIS A 368 -10.56 18.01 -14.12
N GLU A 369 -11.10 17.96 -15.33
CA GLU A 369 -11.06 16.78 -16.19
C GLU A 369 -9.73 16.57 -16.93
N SER A 370 -9.38 15.31 -17.13
CA SER A 370 -8.27 14.91 -17.98
C SER A 370 -8.60 15.04 -19.47
N LEU A 371 -7.60 15.31 -20.30
CA LEU A 371 -7.76 15.39 -21.76
C LEU A 371 -8.37 14.10 -22.37
N PRO A 372 -7.93 12.87 -21.99
CA PRO A 372 -8.59 11.65 -22.45
C PRO A 372 -10.08 11.58 -22.08
N THR A 373 -10.45 11.98 -20.87
CA THR A 373 -11.85 11.95 -20.41
C THR A 373 -12.73 12.89 -21.24
N LEU A 374 -12.26 14.12 -21.47
CA LEU A 374 -12.99 15.10 -22.27
C LEU A 374 -13.22 14.58 -23.70
N LYS A 375 -12.21 13.94 -24.30
CA LYS A 375 -12.32 13.32 -25.63
C LYS A 375 -13.38 12.21 -25.65
N ILE A 376 -13.44 11.37 -24.60
CA ILE A 376 -14.47 10.33 -24.46
C ILE A 376 -15.88 10.94 -24.44
N HIS A 377 -16.10 12.01 -23.66
CA HIS A 377 -17.40 12.69 -23.56
C HIS A 377 -17.85 13.32 -24.86
N VAL A 378 -16.94 13.88 -25.65
CA VAL A 378 -17.25 14.44 -26.98
C VAL A 378 -17.55 13.34 -28.00
N SER A 379 -16.80 12.23 -27.96
CA SER A 379 -16.96 11.12 -28.92
C SER A 379 -18.17 10.24 -28.63
N ASN A 380 -18.61 10.16 -27.37
CA ASN A 380 -19.71 9.28 -26.94
C ASN A 380 -20.70 10.07 -26.07
N PRO A 381 -21.35 11.13 -26.59
CA PRO A 381 -22.22 11.98 -25.78
C PRO A 381 -23.43 11.20 -25.24
N PRO A 382 -23.99 11.61 -24.08
CA PRO A 382 -25.24 11.05 -23.57
C PRO A 382 -26.39 11.20 -24.58
N ALA A 383 -27.27 10.19 -24.65
CA ALA A 383 -28.49 10.21 -25.42
C ALA A 383 -29.40 11.36 -24.95
N VAL A 384 -29.92 12.12 -25.91
CA VAL A 384 -30.62 13.38 -25.64
C VAL A 384 -32.12 13.15 -25.55
N PRO A 385 -32.78 13.50 -24.43
CA PRO A 385 -34.24 13.53 -24.36
C PRO A 385 -34.81 14.64 -25.26
N PRO A 386 -36.05 14.47 -25.78
CA PRO A 386 -36.66 15.46 -26.66
C PRO A 386 -36.67 16.87 -26.05
N GLY A 387 -36.21 17.87 -26.82
CA GLY A 387 -36.21 19.28 -26.41
C GLY A 387 -35.00 19.71 -25.58
N MET A 388 -34.00 18.84 -25.39
CA MET A 388 -32.76 19.12 -24.65
C MET A 388 -31.52 19.28 -25.55
N GLU A 389 -31.70 19.39 -26.86
CA GLU A 389 -30.63 19.48 -27.87
C GLU A 389 -29.75 20.71 -27.67
N TYR A 390 -30.34 21.81 -27.17
CA TYR A 390 -29.60 23.02 -26.81
C TYR A 390 -28.58 22.75 -25.69
N LYS A 391 -28.94 21.91 -24.72
CA LYS A 391 -28.11 21.59 -23.57
C LYS A 391 -26.95 20.67 -23.95
N LEU A 392 -27.19 19.69 -24.83
CA LEU A 392 -26.11 18.90 -25.42
C LEU A 392 -25.16 19.79 -26.26
N SER A 393 -25.71 20.75 -27.02
CA SER A 393 -24.90 21.66 -27.82
C SER A 393 -23.97 22.51 -26.96
N GLU A 394 -24.47 23.05 -25.83
CA GLU A 394 -23.65 23.73 -24.82
C GLU A 394 -22.55 22.81 -24.28
N PHE A 395 -22.93 21.59 -23.87
CA PHE A 395 -22.01 20.58 -23.35
C PHE A 395 -20.84 20.31 -24.30
N LEU A 396 -21.15 19.97 -25.56
CA LEU A 396 -20.15 19.64 -26.57
C LEU A 396 -19.25 20.84 -26.91
N LYS A 397 -19.83 22.04 -26.98
CA LYS A 397 -19.06 23.27 -27.24
C LYS A 397 -18.01 23.49 -26.17
N ARG A 398 -18.40 23.47 -24.88
CA ARG A 398 -17.47 23.73 -23.78
C ARG A 398 -16.40 22.66 -23.65
N HIS A 399 -16.72 21.39 -23.91
CA HIS A 399 -15.74 20.30 -23.91
C HIS A 399 -14.71 20.47 -25.03
N LYS A 400 -15.15 20.81 -26.25
CA LYS A 400 -14.24 21.07 -27.37
C LYS A 400 -13.34 22.28 -27.12
N GLU A 401 -13.88 23.36 -26.56
CA GLU A 401 -13.10 24.54 -26.17
C GLU A 401 -12.02 24.18 -25.14
N ARG A 402 -12.36 23.37 -24.13
CA ARG A 402 -11.40 22.90 -23.12
C ARG A 402 -10.34 21.97 -23.72
N ILE A 403 -10.72 21.05 -24.61
CA ILE A 403 -9.79 20.17 -25.32
C ILE A 403 -8.78 20.99 -26.12
N ASN A 404 -9.25 21.96 -26.92
CA ASN A 404 -8.37 22.82 -27.72
C ASN A 404 -7.39 23.58 -26.83
N PHE A 405 -7.87 24.17 -25.73
CA PHE A 405 -7.01 24.86 -24.76
C PHE A 405 -5.92 23.94 -24.18
N LEU A 406 -6.26 22.70 -23.82
CA LEU A 406 -5.29 21.74 -23.27
C LEU A 406 -4.32 21.22 -24.33
N ASP A 407 -4.78 20.95 -25.55
CA ASP A 407 -3.92 20.52 -26.67
C ASP A 407 -2.91 21.65 -27.02
N GLU A 408 -3.35 22.92 -27.07
CA GLU A 408 -2.47 24.09 -27.28
C GLU A 408 -1.46 24.32 -26.14
N ALA A 409 -1.90 24.15 -24.89
CA ALA A 409 -1.03 24.27 -23.72
C ALA A 409 0.02 23.13 -23.66
N PHE A 410 -0.36 21.93 -24.10
CA PHE A 410 0.56 20.79 -24.17
C PHE A 410 1.64 21.01 -25.25
N ASP A 411 1.29 21.54 -26.42
CA ASP A 411 2.23 21.77 -27.52
C ASP A 411 3.22 22.94 -27.28
N THR A 412 2.97 23.78 -26.27
CA THR A 412 3.78 24.98 -25.97
C THR A 412 4.83 24.78 -24.86
N THR A 413 4.81 23.68 -24.12
CA THR A 413 5.77 23.44 -23.02
C THR A 413 6.99 22.59 -23.46
N PRO A 414 8.24 23.02 -23.19
CA PRO A 414 9.45 22.27 -23.59
C PRO A 414 9.56 20.89 -22.92
N PHE A 415 9.12 20.79 -21.66
CA PHE A 415 9.16 19.56 -20.85
C PHE A 415 8.16 18.49 -21.33
N SER A 416 6.99 18.89 -21.84
CA SER A 416 5.99 17.96 -22.38
C SER A 416 6.41 17.38 -23.73
N LYS A 417 7.15 18.15 -24.55
CA LYS A 417 7.73 17.66 -25.81
C LYS A 417 8.71 16.53 -25.56
N GLN A 418 9.54 16.66 -24.52
CA GLN A 418 10.46 15.60 -24.13
C GLN A 418 9.71 14.35 -23.65
N SER A 419 8.71 14.49 -22.75
CA SER A 419 7.95 13.33 -22.24
C SER A 419 7.14 12.61 -23.33
N LYS A 420 6.59 13.34 -24.31
CA LYS A 420 5.89 12.75 -25.46
C LYS A 420 6.84 11.97 -26.37
N VAL A 421 8.02 12.53 -26.63
CA VAL A 421 9.05 11.88 -27.44
C VAL A 421 9.55 10.61 -26.75
N ASP A 422 9.73 10.63 -25.43
CA ASP A 422 10.15 9.46 -24.66
C ASP A 422 9.11 8.32 -24.70
N VAL A 423 7.81 8.66 -24.62
CA VAL A 423 6.71 7.70 -24.79
C VAL A 423 6.66 7.14 -26.21
N ASP A 424 6.79 7.99 -27.22
CA ASP A 424 6.80 7.58 -28.63
C ASP A 424 7.99 6.67 -28.95
N ILE A 425 9.18 6.95 -28.37
CA ILE A 425 10.37 6.09 -28.49
C ILE A 425 10.10 4.74 -27.84
N LYS A 426 9.54 4.73 -26.63
CA LYS A 426 9.23 3.48 -25.91
C LYS A 426 8.27 2.60 -26.71
N LEU A 427 7.17 3.18 -27.20
CA LEU A 427 6.20 2.45 -28.03
C LEU A 427 6.81 1.93 -29.34
N ALA A 428 7.68 2.73 -29.97
CA ALA A 428 8.36 2.31 -31.20
C ALA A 428 9.32 1.13 -30.96
N VAL A 429 10.10 1.18 -29.86
CA VAL A 429 11.03 0.11 -29.48
C VAL A 429 10.27 -1.17 -29.10
N GLU A 430 9.22 -1.08 -28.28
CA GLU A 430 8.39 -2.23 -27.89
C GLU A 430 7.67 -2.87 -29.09
N SER A 431 7.17 -2.04 -30.02
CA SER A 431 6.54 -2.55 -31.24
C SER A 431 7.56 -3.23 -32.16
N TYR A 432 8.78 -2.68 -32.27
CA TYR A 432 9.85 -3.28 -33.05
C TYR A 432 10.34 -4.60 -32.43
N GLU A 433 10.48 -4.65 -31.10
CA GLU A 433 10.88 -5.84 -30.37
C GLU A 433 9.92 -7.02 -30.59
N LYS A 434 8.61 -6.74 -30.62
CA LYS A 434 7.57 -7.77 -30.83
C LYS A 434 7.46 -8.25 -32.28
N THR A 435 7.76 -7.39 -33.26
CA THR A 435 7.42 -7.63 -34.67
C THR A 435 8.62 -7.76 -35.59
N GLU A 436 9.81 -7.36 -35.13
CA GLU A 436 11.05 -7.19 -35.90
C GLU A 436 10.89 -6.32 -37.16
N LYS A 437 9.82 -5.54 -37.22
CA LYS A 437 9.48 -4.64 -38.33
C LYS A 437 9.40 -3.20 -37.84
N ILE A 438 9.89 -2.27 -38.65
CA ILE A 438 9.80 -0.84 -38.33
C ILE A 438 8.32 -0.45 -38.27
N PRO A 439 7.83 0.14 -37.17
CA PRO A 439 6.43 0.52 -37.04
C PRO A 439 5.98 1.47 -38.17
N ASN A 440 4.82 1.21 -38.78
CA ASN A 440 4.28 2.07 -39.83
C ASN A 440 4.08 3.51 -39.34
N THR A 441 3.66 3.68 -38.09
CA THR A 441 3.53 4.98 -37.43
C THR A 441 4.84 5.78 -37.42
N LEU A 442 5.98 5.09 -37.28
CA LEU A 442 7.30 5.70 -37.31
C LEU A 442 7.72 6.09 -38.74
N ILE A 443 7.40 5.24 -39.72
CA ILE A 443 7.63 5.55 -41.15
C ILE A 443 6.78 6.76 -41.57
N GLU A 444 5.50 6.79 -41.19
CA GLU A 444 4.59 7.91 -41.44
C GLU A 444 5.10 9.20 -40.79
N ALA A 445 5.56 9.14 -39.53
CA ALA A 445 6.16 10.30 -38.87
C ALA A 445 7.39 10.81 -39.62
N SER A 446 8.23 9.91 -40.16
CA SER A 446 9.41 10.27 -40.94
C SER A 446 9.10 10.92 -42.31
N ILE A 447 7.88 10.78 -42.81
CA ILE A 447 7.45 11.31 -44.11
C ILE A 447 6.59 12.56 -43.93
N PHE A 448 5.55 12.45 -43.09
CA PHE A 448 4.51 13.48 -42.95
C PHE A 448 4.81 14.47 -41.81
N ARG A 449 5.70 14.12 -40.88
CA ARG A 449 6.05 14.95 -39.72
C ARG A 449 7.56 15.16 -39.61
N ILE A 450 8.19 15.52 -40.74
CA ILE A 450 9.65 15.60 -40.86
C ILE A 450 10.31 16.50 -39.81
N ASN A 451 9.70 17.63 -39.45
CA ASN A 451 10.21 18.55 -38.42
C ASN A 451 10.19 17.93 -37.01
N TYR A 452 9.16 17.14 -36.68
CA TYR A 452 9.08 16.39 -35.42
C TYR A 452 10.08 15.23 -35.41
N TYR A 453 10.15 14.49 -36.52
CA TYR A 453 11.03 13.35 -36.67
C TYR A 453 12.51 13.76 -36.54
N GLN A 454 12.95 14.77 -37.31
CA GLN A 454 14.33 15.23 -37.30
C GLN A 454 14.67 16.12 -36.10
N GLY A 455 13.72 16.94 -35.64
CA GLY A 455 13.98 17.96 -34.61
C GLY A 455 13.80 17.46 -33.17
N SER A 456 13.10 16.35 -32.94
CA SER A 456 12.81 15.87 -31.57
C SER A 456 12.96 14.37 -31.42
N PHE A 457 12.30 13.58 -32.27
CA PHE A 457 12.30 12.12 -32.15
C PHE A 457 13.69 11.51 -32.39
N LEU A 458 14.33 11.85 -33.51
CA LEU A 458 15.62 11.27 -33.90
C LEU A 458 16.77 11.68 -32.95
N PRO A 459 16.90 12.96 -32.53
CA PRO A 459 17.88 13.35 -31.51
C PRO A 459 17.70 12.61 -30.18
N ALA A 460 16.46 12.43 -29.72
CA ALA A 460 16.18 11.70 -28.49
C ALA A 460 16.40 10.18 -28.64
N LEU A 461 16.06 9.59 -29.79
CA LEU A 461 16.34 8.18 -30.08
C LEU A 461 17.85 7.90 -30.09
N LEU A 462 18.64 8.83 -30.63
CA LEU A 462 20.11 8.79 -30.72
C LEU A 462 20.81 9.45 -29.53
N SER A 463 20.15 9.57 -28.37
CA SER A 463 20.79 10.04 -27.15
C SER A 463 21.94 9.10 -26.73
N PRO A 464 23.15 9.61 -26.40
CA PRO A 464 24.27 8.78 -25.96
C PRO A 464 23.90 7.88 -24.77
N ARG A 465 24.33 6.62 -24.82
CA ARG A 465 24.01 5.60 -23.80
C ARG A 465 25.03 4.48 -23.80
N ILE A 466 25.04 3.68 -22.73
CA ILE A 466 25.79 2.42 -22.67
C ILE A 466 25.02 1.37 -23.47
N VAL A 467 25.61 0.86 -24.54
CA VAL A 467 25.01 -0.15 -25.41
C VAL A 467 25.53 -1.53 -24.96
N PRO A 468 24.65 -2.50 -24.62
CA PRO A 468 25.09 -3.86 -24.27
C PRO A 468 25.79 -4.56 -25.44
N ASP A 469 26.73 -5.47 -25.15
CA ASP A 469 27.53 -6.17 -26.17
C ASP A 469 26.67 -6.91 -27.22
N ASN A 470 25.51 -7.44 -26.81
CA ASN A 470 24.60 -8.16 -27.69
C ASN A 470 23.56 -7.28 -28.41
N GLY A 471 23.58 -5.95 -28.21
CA GLY A 471 22.64 -5.00 -28.79
C GLY A 471 21.20 -5.19 -28.26
N ASP A 472 20.60 -4.13 -27.72
CA ASP A 472 19.20 -4.19 -27.27
C ASP A 472 18.20 -3.89 -28.41
N ALA A 473 16.90 -4.02 -28.12
CA ALA A 473 15.84 -3.75 -29.09
C ALA A 473 15.91 -2.33 -29.69
N ARG A 474 16.36 -1.35 -28.89
CA ARG A 474 16.57 0.03 -29.34
C ARG A 474 17.72 0.13 -30.35
N GLU A 475 18.82 -0.59 -30.13
CA GLU A 475 19.95 -0.61 -31.06
C GLU A 475 19.58 -1.26 -32.39
N ARG A 476 18.87 -2.40 -32.33
CA ARG A 476 18.39 -3.09 -33.54
C ARG A 476 17.42 -2.23 -34.36
N LEU A 477 16.55 -1.45 -33.70
CA LEU A 477 15.69 -0.48 -34.36
C LEU A 477 16.50 0.64 -35.05
N ILE A 478 17.53 1.17 -34.40
CA ILE A 478 18.41 2.20 -34.98
C ILE A 478 19.13 1.66 -36.22
N ASP A 479 19.63 0.43 -36.18
CA ASP A 479 20.26 -0.23 -37.32
C ASP A 479 19.28 -0.45 -38.48
N ALA A 480 18.04 -0.83 -38.17
CA ALA A 480 16.97 -0.97 -39.16
C ALA A 480 16.61 0.38 -39.80
N LEU A 481 16.55 1.47 -39.03
CA LEU A 481 16.29 2.82 -39.57
C LEU A 481 17.44 3.34 -40.43
N LYS A 482 18.69 2.96 -40.12
CA LYS A 482 19.85 3.25 -40.97
C LYS A 482 19.76 2.52 -42.32
N SER A 483 19.40 1.24 -42.31
CA SER A 483 19.35 0.44 -43.55
C SER A 483 18.32 0.98 -44.56
N ILE A 484 17.25 1.61 -44.09
CA ILE A 484 16.24 2.27 -44.92
C ILE A 484 16.50 3.78 -45.14
N SER A 485 17.70 4.28 -44.86
CA SER A 485 18.11 5.68 -45.05
C SER A 485 17.27 6.72 -44.29
N LYS A 486 16.65 6.34 -43.16
CA LYS A 486 15.94 7.28 -42.27
C LYS A 486 16.86 7.93 -41.23
N ILE A 487 18.08 7.41 -41.09
CA ILE A 487 19.18 8.00 -40.33
C ILE A 487 20.35 8.19 -41.29
N SER A 488 20.95 9.39 -41.32
CA SER A 488 22.10 9.61 -42.19
C SER A 488 23.33 8.85 -41.69
N PRO A 489 24.27 8.45 -42.57
CA PRO A 489 25.52 7.82 -42.16
C PRO A 489 26.33 8.67 -41.17
N SER A 490 26.27 10.01 -41.31
CA SER A 490 26.92 10.95 -40.40
C SER A 490 26.30 10.96 -39.00
N GLN A 491 24.96 10.96 -38.90
CA GLN A 491 24.25 10.89 -37.62
C GLN A 491 24.49 9.57 -36.90
N TYR A 492 24.52 8.47 -37.64
CA TYR A 492 24.79 7.15 -37.07
C TYR A 492 26.23 7.02 -36.55
N SER A 493 27.22 7.50 -37.31
CA SER A 493 28.62 7.51 -36.85
C SER A 493 28.78 8.36 -35.59
N ALA A 494 28.22 9.58 -35.60
CA ALA A 494 28.26 10.48 -34.45
C ALA A 494 27.62 9.87 -33.20
N TYR A 495 26.49 9.16 -33.34
CA TYR A 495 25.87 8.41 -32.25
C TYR A 495 26.77 7.31 -31.70
N LYS A 496 27.36 6.46 -32.57
CA LYS A 496 28.25 5.38 -32.13
C LYS A 496 29.50 5.91 -31.42
N ASP A 497 30.07 7.01 -31.92
CA ASP A 497 31.24 7.66 -31.31
C ASP A 497 30.86 8.30 -29.96
N ALA A 498 29.69 8.93 -29.87
CA ALA A 498 29.18 9.49 -28.61
C ALA A 498 28.88 8.41 -27.56
N CYS A 499 28.31 7.25 -27.94
CA CYS A 499 28.10 6.12 -27.02
C CYS A 499 29.42 5.52 -26.51
N LYS A 500 30.44 5.40 -27.38
CA LYS A 500 31.78 4.94 -26.96
C LYS A 500 32.43 5.92 -25.97
N LYS A 501 32.34 7.23 -26.27
CA LYS A 501 32.83 8.28 -25.38
C LYS A 501 32.10 8.25 -24.03
N TYR A 502 30.77 8.17 -24.05
CA TYR A 502 29.94 8.09 -22.85
C TYR A 502 30.27 6.86 -21.99
N ALA A 503 30.49 5.69 -22.61
CA ALA A 503 30.92 4.49 -21.90
C ALA A 503 32.32 4.63 -21.27
N SER A 504 33.26 5.30 -21.96
CA SER A 504 34.61 5.56 -21.42
C SER A 504 34.61 6.57 -20.26
N GLU A 505 33.76 7.60 -20.32
CA GLU A 505 33.60 8.59 -19.24
C GLU A 505 32.88 7.98 -18.03
N PHE A 506 31.87 7.15 -18.24
CA PHE A 506 31.19 6.39 -17.19
C PHE A 506 32.14 5.42 -16.47
N ALA A 507 33.03 4.74 -17.21
CA ALA A 507 34.06 3.91 -16.64
C ALA A 507 35.09 4.71 -15.83
N ARG A 508 35.43 5.93 -16.25
CA ARG A 508 36.39 6.80 -15.56
C ARG A 508 35.85 7.35 -14.22
N GLY A 509 34.55 7.67 -14.15
CA GLY A 509 33.90 8.19 -12.93
C GLY A 509 33.72 7.16 -11.81
N LEU A 510 33.94 5.87 -12.07
CA LEU A 510 33.90 4.79 -11.06
C LEU A 510 35.26 4.53 -10.39
N PHE A 511 36.33 5.22 -10.80
CA PHE A 511 37.70 5.02 -10.29
C PHE A 511 38.37 6.31 -9.74
N GLU A 512 37.63 7.42 -9.56
CA GLU A 512 38.15 8.69 -9.00
C GLU A 512 37.60 9.00 -7.59
N GLU A 513 37.19 7.99 -6.78
CA GLU A 513 36.77 8.16 -5.36
C GLU A 513 37.72 7.53 -4.31
N GLU A 514 38.92 7.05 -4.70
CA GLU A 514 39.95 6.60 -3.75
C GLU A 514 41.28 7.29 -4.10
N ASP A 515 41.47 8.55 -3.67
CA ASP A 515 42.78 9.22 -3.49
C ASP A 515 42.60 10.67 -2.97
N GLU A 516 41.88 10.87 -1.85
CA GLU A 516 41.89 12.15 -1.09
C GLU A 516 41.93 11.90 0.44
N GLU A 517 42.80 11.01 0.90
CA GLU A 517 43.09 10.85 2.34
C GLU A 517 44.51 11.25 2.78
N ASP A 518 45.29 11.91 1.93
CA ASP A 518 46.62 12.43 2.29
C ASP A 518 46.82 13.90 1.86
N LEU A 519 45.98 14.82 2.34
CA LEU A 519 46.36 16.24 2.37
C LEU A 519 45.64 17.11 3.40
N PHE A 520 45.55 16.69 4.66
CA PHE A 520 45.53 17.67 5.76
C PHE A 520 46.34 17.14 6.95
N MET A 521 47.33 17.95 7.35
CA MET A 521 48.13 17.82 8.56
C MET A 521 47.30 17.74 9.83
#